data_AF-A0A935WDW5-F1
#
_entry.id   AF-A0A935WDW5-F1
#
_cell.length_a   1.000
_cell.length_b   1.000
_cell.length_c   1.000
_cell.angle_alpha   90.00
_cell.angle_beta   90.00
_cell.angle_gamma   90.00
#
_symmetry.space_group_name_H-M   'P 1'
#
loop_
_entity.id
_entity.type
_entity.pdbx_description
1 polymer ?
#
loop_
_entity_poly.entity_id
_entity_poly.type
_entity_poly.pdbx_seq_one_letter_code
_entity_poly.pdbx_strand_id
1 'polypeptide(L)'
;MSELPDDKQVRQVVAALPPVLRAILDRELAAGNGIAWAGGGHPAPPIGACVMLTKPLQAGETFPAGVSRYARKSSIYTDEITTEPRHYWLLTPPGPPPEEPDMDAIRRANAPPPFVVEPLLLGTQGEHVELDIRGETIVYHAIGRTAYVSWTYTQGHRLYRSSLTEWFDPEGRRWFPLSKEEGDRLFARIARLARPLVDSDFILCD
;
A
#
# COMPACT_ATOMS: atom_id res chain seq x y z
N MET A 1 36.00 -2.90 -21.79
CA MET A 1 36.55 -1.85 -20.92
C MET A 1 35.37 -1.11 -20.32
N SER A 2 34.97 -1.46 -19.10
CA SER A 2 33.80 -0.88 -18.44
C SER A 2 34.18 0.52 -17.97
N GLU A 3 33.55 1.54 -18.54
CA GLU A 3 33.69 2.92 -18.09
C GLU A 3 33.20 3.01 -16.65
N LEU A 4 34.12 3.36 -15.74
CA LEU A 4 33.80 3.68 -14.36
C LEU A 4 32.97 4.98 -14.32
N PRO A 5 31.91 5.06 -13.49
CA PRO A 5 31.17 6.31 -13.30
C PRO A 5 32.11 7.40 -12.78
N ASP A 6 32.04 8.60 -13.38
CA ASP A 6 32.91 9.78 -13.20
C ASP A 6 34.13 9.54 -12.29
N ASP A 7 35.20 9.03 -12.91
CA ASP A 7 36.46 8.55 -12.29
C ASP A 7 37.00 9.47 -11.20
N LYS A 8 36.75 10.78 -11.30
CA LYS A 8 37.20 11.78 -10.32
C LYS A 8 36.49 11.65 -8.98
N GLN A 9 35.17 11.49 -8.96
CA GLN A 9 34.40 11.40 -7.72
C GLN A 9 34.73 10.11 -6.96
N VAL A 10 34.82 8.99 -7.67
CA VAL A 10 35.21 7.71 -7.08
C VAL A 10 36.60 7.81 -6.45
N ARG A 11 37.59 8.37 -7.17
CA ARG A 11 38.94 8.58 -6.64
C ARG A 11 38.95 9.46 -5.38
N GLN A 12 38.16 10.53 -5.35
CA GLN A 12 38.07 11.42 -4.19
C GLN A 12 37.49 10.72 -2.96
N VAL A 13 36.38 9.98 -3.12
CA VAL A 13 35.76 9.23 -2.02
C VAL A 13 36.70 8.15 -1.50
N VAL A 14 37.29 7.37 -2.41
CA VAL A 14 38.21 6.28 -2.07
C VAL A 14 39.48 6.81 -1.38
N ALA A 15 39.95 8.01 -1.73
CA ALA A 15 41.06 8.69 -1.05
C ALA A 15 40.68 9.23 0.34
N ALA A 16 39.40 9.58 0.55
CA ALA A 16 38.90 10.08 1.83
C ALA A 16 38.53 8.97 2.83
N LEU A 17 38.48 7.70 2.39
CA LEU A 17 38.17 6.57 3.27
C LEU A 17 39.18 6.47 4.43
N PRO A 18 38.71 6.19 5.66
CA PRO A 18 39.58 5.82 6.76
C PRO A 18 40.50 4.64 6.38
N PRO A 19 41.78 4.64 6.80
CA PRO A 19 42.75 3.63 6.39
C PRO A 19 42.29 2.18 6.58
N VAL A 20 41.56 1.91 7.67
CA VAL A 20 41.04 0.57 7.96
C VAL A 20 39.94 0.12 7.00
N LEU A 21 39.07 1.03 6.53
CA LEU A 21 38.08 0.73 5.49
C LEU A 21 38.76 0.63 4.13
N ARG A 22 39.77 1.48 3.87
CA ARG A 22 40.55 1.41 2.63
C ARG A 22 41.25 0.06 2.49
N ALA A 23 41.84 -0.47 3.57
CA ALA A 23 42.46 -1.79 3.57
C ALA A 23 41.46 -2.93 3.28
N ILE A 24 40.20 -2.81 3.71
CA ILE A 24 39.15 -3.77 3.35
C ILE A 24 38.82 -3.66 1.86
N LEU A 25 38.61 -2.43 1.36
CA LEU A 25 38.33 -2.19 -0.04
C LEU A 25 39.45 -2.74 -0.94
N ASP A 26 40.72 -2.46 -0.62
CA ASP A 26 41.86 -2.93 -1.41
C ASP A 26 41.94 -4.47 -1.45
N ARG A 27 41.61 -5.16 -0.33
CA ARG A 27 41.51 -6.63 -0.31
C ARG A 27 40.38 -7.15 -1.19
N GLU A 28 39.22 -6.51 -1.17
CA GLU A 28 38.08 -6.88 -2.02
C GLU A 28 38.41 -6.69 -3.51
N LEU A 29 39.06 -5.58 -3.86
CA LEU A 29 39.52 -5.34 -5.22
C LEU A 29 40.57 -6.38 -5.67
N ALA A 30 41.51 -6.72 -4.79
CA ALA A 30 42.48 -7.78 -5.06
C ALA A 30 41.83 -9.17 -5.23
N ALA A 31 40.69 -9.42 -4.56
CA ALA A 31 39.89 -10.63 -4.70
C ALA A 31 38.98 -10.64 -5.94
N GLY A 32 39.06 -9.63 -6.82
CA GLY A 32 38.27 -9.56 -8.05
C GLY A 32 36.85 -9.00 -7.86
N ASN A 33 36.62 -8.28 -6.76
CA ASN A 33 35.47 -7.40 -6.62
C ASN A 33 35.72 -6.08 -7.38
N GLY A 34 34.69 -5.24 -7.48
CA GLY A 34 34.79 -3.92 -8.11
C GLY A 34 34.02 -2.87 -7.32
N ILE A 35 34.15 -1.60 -7.71
CA ILE A 35 33.33 -0.50 -7.19
C ILE A 35 32.17 -0.27 -8.15
N ALA A 36 30.94 -0.45 -7.67
CA ALA A 36 29.73 -0.16 -8.43
C ALA A 36 29.42 1.34 -8.41
N TRP A 37 29.60 1.99 -7.25
CA TRP A 37 29.32 3.41 -7.04
C TRP A 37 30.08 3.93 -5.82
N ALA A 38 30.40 5.23 -5.81
CA ALA A 38 30.93 5.92 -4.64
C ALA A 38 30.42 7.36 -4.57
N GLY A 39 29.97 7.81 -3.40
CA GLY A 39 29.42 9.14 -3.22
C GLY A 39 28.83 9.37 -1.82
N GLY A 40 28.31 10.57 -1.61
CA GLY A 40 27.52 10.88 -0.41
C GLY A 40 26.09 10.37 -0.52
N GLY A 41 25.39 10.30 0.62
CA GLY A 41 24.01 9.82 0.68
C GLY A 41 23.86 8.67 1.68
N HIS A 42 22.63 8.27 1.92
CA HIS A 42 22.30 7.24 2.91
C HIS A 42 23.06 5.92 2.65
N PRO A 43 23.68 5.28 3.67
CA PRO A 43 23.62 5.60 5.10
C PRO A 43 24.63 6.64 5.61
N ALA A 44 25.54 7.15 4.78
CA ALA A 44 26.48 8.17 5.22
C ALA A 44 25.79 9.51 5.53
N PRO A 45 26.19 10.20 6.61
CA PRO A 45 25.77 11.58 6.87
C PRO A 45 26.35 12.53 5.81
N PRO A 46 25.89 13.80 5.72
CA PRO A 46 26.36 14.76 4.71
C PRO A 46 27.87 15.03 4.71
N ILE A 47 28.55 14.83 5.83
CA ILE A 47 30.00 14.98 5.99
C ILE A 47 30.79 13.71 5.62
N GLY A 48 30.09 12.67 5.15
CA GLY A 48 30.60 11.34 4.93
C GLY A 48 30.37 10.83 3.51
N ALA A 49 30.76 9.57 3.27
CA ALA A 49 30.60 8.94 1.96
C ALA A 49 30.48 7.41 2.06
N CYS A 50 29.93 6.82 1.01
CA CYS A 50 29.76 5.39 0.83
C CYS A 50 30.54 4.91 -0.41
N VAL A 51 31.01 3.66 -0.36
CA VAL A 51 31.50 2.91 -1.53
C VAL A 51 30.70 1.62 -1.62
N MET A 52 30.01 1.43 -2.74
CA MET A 52 29.27 0.21 -3.05
C MET A 52 30.15 -0.74 -3.87
N LEU A 53 30.25 -1.99 -3.43
CA LEU A 53 30.92 -3.06 -4.16
C LEU A 53 30.01 -3.65 -5.25
N THR A 54 30.59 -4.27 -6.28
CA THR A 54 29.82 -4.93 -7.34
C THR A 54 29.35 -6.34 -6.95
N LYS A 55 30.01 -6.97 -5.97
CA LYS A 55 29.69 -8.31 -5.46
C LYS A 55 29.67 -8.31 -3.92
N PRO A 56 29.03 -9.31 -3.28
CA PRO A 56 29.22 -9.58 -1.86
C PRO A 56 30.71 -9.71 -1.51
N LEU A 57 31.06 -9.63 -0.22
CA LEU A 57 32.46 -9.77 0.22
C LEU A 57 33.09 -11.05 -0.32
N GLN A 58 34.23 -10.90 -0.98
CA GLN A 58 35.01 -11.99 -1.59
C GLN A 58 36.23 -12.36 -0.74
N ALA A 59 36.79 -11.41 0.02
CA ALA A 59 38.03 -11.58 0.78
C ALA A 59 37.82 -12.13 2.21
N GLY A 60 36.62 -12.63 2.51
CA GLY A 60 36.25 -13.25 3.80
C GLY A 60 35.72 -12.26 4.85
N GLU A 61 35.35 -12.80 6.01
CA GLU A 61 34.63 -12.05 7.06
C GLU A 61 35.53 -11.46 8.15
N THR A 62 36.86 -11.49 7.96
CA THR A 62 37.81 -10.99 8.95
C THR A 62 38.00 -9.49 8.81
N PHE A 63 37.52 -8.74 9.80
CA PHE A 63 37.63 -7.29 9.88
C PHE A 63 38.73 -6.84 10.87
N PRO A 64 39.46 -5.75 10.55
CA PRO A 64 40.34 -5.08 11.50
C PRO A 64 39.58 -4.57 12.74
N ALA A 65 40.30 -4.35 13.85
CA ALA A 65 39.74 -3.75 15.04
C ALA A 65 39.14 -2.36 14.74
N GLY A 66 38.01 -2.04 15.38
CA GLY A 66 37.31 -0.76 15.20
C GLY A 66 36.39 -0.70 13.97
N VAL A 67 36.30 -1.78 13.20
CA VAL A 67 35.33 -1.94 12.10
C VAL A 67 34.12 -2.75 12.60
N SER A 68 32.93 -2.27 12.28
CA SER A 68 31.66 -2.94 12.54
C SER A 68 31.00 -3.32 11.22
N ARG A 69 30.37 -4.50 11.20
CA ARG A 69 29.51 -4.97 10.10
C ARG A 69 28.08 -5.10 10.59
N TYR A 70 27.13 -4.60 9.82
CA TYR A 70 25.70 -4.76 10.06
C TYR A 70 25.04 -5.40 8.83
N ALA A 71 24.33 -6.51 9.04
CA ALA A 71 23.50 -7.13 8.01
C ALA A 71 22.12 -6.46 7.99
N ARG A 72 21.77 -5.81 6.86
CA ARG A 72 20.50 -5.07 6.70
C ARG A 72 19.44 -5.81 5.90
N LYS A 73 19.85 -6.76 5.04
CA LYS A 73 18.95 -7.47 4.11
C LYS A 73 17.97 -6.51 3.39
N SER A 74 18.45 -5.35 2.95
CA SER A 74 17.62 -4.36 2.25
C SER A 74 17.60 -4.63 0.75
N SER A 75 16.69 -3.99 0.03
CA SER A 75 16.62 -4.01 -1.43
C SER A 75 17.71 -3.17 -2.12
N ILE A 76 18.51 -2.40 -1.35
CA ILE A 76 19.52 -1.47 -1.89
C ILE A 76 20.94 -1.99 -1.63
N TYR A 77 21.16 -2.65 -0.49
CA TYR A 77 22.42 -3.29 -0.08
C TYR A 77 22.18 -4.31 1.03
N THR A 78 23.09 -5.27 1.16
CA THR A 78 22.97 -6.36 2.15
C THR A 78 23.78 -6.13 3.41
N ASP A 79 25.02 -5.68 3.28
CA ASP A 79 25.93 -5.39 4.39
C ASP A 79 26.34 -3.93 4.42
N GLU A 80 26.45 -3.42 5.63
CA GLU A 80 27.02 -2.14 5.97
C GLU A 80 28.31 -2.36 6.77
N ILE A 81 29.45 -1.90 6.26
CA ILE A 81 30.75 -2.01 6.94
C ILE A 81 31.25 -0.61 7.21
N THR A 82 31.48 -0.28 8.48
CA THR A 82 31.80 1.08 8.90
C THR A 82 32.73 1.10 10.10
N THR A 83 33.22 2.28 10.44
CA THR A 83 33.97 2.57 11.68
C THR A 83 33.22 3.64 12.45
N GLU A 84 33.43 3.74 13.75
CA GLU A 84 33.02 4.97 14.47
C GLU A 84 33.83 6.18 13.93
N PRO A 85 33.22 7.38 13.78
CA PRO A 85 31.86 7.79 14.17
C PRO A 85 30.76 7.58 13.09
N ARG A 86 30.94 6.64 12.15
CA ARG A 86 29.99 6.25 11.09
C ARG A 86 29.79 7.26 9.96
N HIS A 87 30.85 7.99 9.64
CA HIS A 87 30.87 8.88 8.48
C HIS A 87 31.11 8.13 7.16
N TYR A 88 31.83 7.01 7.20
CA TYR A 88 32.23 6.28 5.99
C TYR A 88 31.73 4.84 6.00
N TRP A 89 31.29 4.37 4.84
CA TRP A 89 30.69 3.04 4.70
C TRP A 89 31.22 2.31 3.47
N LEU A 90 31.50 1.02 3.60
CA LEU A 90 31.52 0.09 2.49
C LEU A 90 30.20 -0.68 2.49
N LEU A 91 29.59 -0.79 1.32
CA LEU A 91 28.30 -1.46 1.12
C LEU A 91 28.48 -2.63 0.17
N THR A 92 27.80 -3.74 0.45
CA THR A 92 27.68 -4.86 -0.50
C THR A 92 26.36 -4.77 -1.26
N PRO A 93 26.30 -5.23 -2.52
CA PRO A 93 25.11 -5.11 -3.35
C PRO A 93 23.90 -5.84 -2.71
N PRO A 94 22.67 -5.52 -3.13
CA PRO A 94 21.51 -6.26 -2.67
C PRO A 94 21.63 -7.73 -3.10
N GLY A 95 21.04 -8.61 -2.31
CA GLY A 95 20.89 -10.01 -2.70
C GLY A 95 19.97 -10.13 -3.92
N PRO A 96 19.93 -11.31 -4.56
CA PRO A 96 18.89 -11.57 -5.55
C PRO A 96 17.50 -11.28 -4.93
N PRO A 97 16.56 -10.72 -5.71
CA PRO A 97 15.19 -10.56 -5.25
C PRO A 97 14.67 -11.90 -4.70
N PRO A 98 13.91 -11.88 -3.58
CA PRO A 98 13.27 -13.09 -3.11
C PRO A 98 12.31 -13.61 -4.19
N GLU A 99 12.06 -14.91 -4.18
CA GLU A 99 11.03 -15.50 -5.03
C GLU A 99 9.69 -14.81 -4.78
N GLU A 100 8.98 -14.48 -5.86
CA GLU A 100 7.67 -13.84 -5.73
C GLU A 100 6.71 -14.79 -5.02
N PRO A 101 5.94 -14.29 -4.03
CA PRO A 101 4.95 -15.12 -3.37
C PRO A 101 3.84 -15.50 -4.35
N ASP A 102 3.27 -16.70 -4.18
CA ASP A 102 2.05 -17.10 -4.92
C ASP A 102 0.87 -16.23 -4.48
N MET A 103 0.62 -15.16 -5.25
CA MET A 103 -0.44 -14.20 -4.98
C MET A 103 -1.82 -14.86 -5.02
N ASP A 104 -2.01 -15.91 -5.82
CA ASP A 104 -3.28 -16.63 -5.88
C ASP A 104 -3.49 -17.51 -4.66
N ALA A 105 -2.44 -18.16 -4.15
CA ALA A 105 -2.50 -18.85 -2.86
C ALA A 105 -2.82 -17.88 -1.72
N ILE A 106 -2.19 -16.70 -1.69
CA ILE A 106 -2.48 -15.67 -0.68
C ILE A 106 -3.93 -15.20 -0.79
N ARG A 107 -4.43 -14.93 -2.01
CA ARG A 107 -5.83 -14.53 -2.23
C ARG A 107 -6.81 -15.62 -1.77
N ARG A 108 -6.54 -16.89 -2.05
CA ARG A 108 -7.38 -18.01 -1.58
C ARG A 108 -7.35 -18.13 -0.05
N ALA A 109 -6.17 -18.01 0.56
CA ALA A 109 -6.00 -18.13 2.00
C ALA A 109 -6.66 -16.97 2.79
N ASN A 110 -6.74 -15.79 2.18
CA ASN A 110 -7.34 -14.60 2.78
C ASN A 110 -8.69 -14.23 2.15
N ALA A 111 -9.28 -15.13 1.36
CA ALA A 111 -10.61 -14.89 0.83
C ALA A 111 -11.55 -14.72 2.04
N PRO A 112 -12.29 -13.61 2.14
CA PRO A 112 -13.29 -13.49 3.19
C PRO A 112 -14.25 -14.68 3.05
N PRO A 113 -14.80 -15.19 4.16
CA PRO A 113 -15.89 -16.16 4.06
C PRO A 113 -16.96 -15.57 3.13
N PRO A 114 -17.60 -16.38 2.27
CA PRO A 114 -18.62 -15.88 1.37
C PRO A 114 -19.65 -15.11 2.21
N PHE A 115 -19.72 -13.81 1.97
CA PHE A 115 -20.75 -12.96 2.53
C PHE A 115 -22.06 -13.37 1.88
N VAL A 116 -22.86 -14.14 2.62
CA VAL A 116 -24.25 -14.39 2.27
C VAL A 116 -25.02 -13.17 2.75
N VAL A 117 -25.31 -12.22 1.86
CA VAL A 117 -26.42 -11.30 2.08
C VAL A 117 -27.65 -12.16 1.89
N GLU A 118 -28.25 -12.63 2.97
CA GLU A 118 -29.65 -13.02 2.86
C GLU A 118 -30.42 -11.73 2.58
N PRO A 119 -31.10 -11.61 1.42
CA PRO A 119 -31.93 -10.44 1.18
C PRO A 119 -32.95 -10.37 2.30
N LEU A 120 -32.86 -9.32 3.11
CA LEU A 120 -33.83 -9.08 4.17
C LEU A 120 -35.13 -8.66 3.47
N LEU A 121 -35.99 -9.65 3.20
CA LEU A 121 -37.32 -9.48 2.61
C LEU A 121 -38.22 -8.75 3.62
N LEU A 122 -38.07 -7.44 3.70
CA LEU A 122 -38.97 -6.56 4.42
C LEU A 122 -39.86 -5.85 3.41
N GLY A 123 -40.99 -6.48 3.10
CA GLY A 123 -42.00 -5.90 2.22
C GLY A 123 -43.04 -6.93 1.79
N THR A 124 -44.30 -6.69 2.10
CA THR A 124 -45.41 -7.40 1.45
C THR A 124 -45.44 -6.98 -0.03
N GLN A 125 -45.14 -7.93 -0.93
CA GLN A 125 -45.09 -7.85 -2.40
C GLN A 125 -43.80 -7.26 -3.02
N GLY A 126 -42.76 -8.08 -3.19
CA GLY A 126 -41.68 -7.86 -4.16
C GLY A 126 -40.75 -6.65 -3.91
N GLU A 127 -40.91 -5.98 -2.77
CA GLU A 127 -40.09 -4.85 -2.35
C GLU A 127 -39.14 -5.28 -1.23
N HIS A 128 -37.90 -4.82 -1.29
CA HIS A 128 -36.92 -5.02 -0.21
C HIS A 128 -35.87 -3.92 -0.23
N VAL A 129 -35.08 -3.85 0.85
CA VAL A 129 -33.94 -2.95 0.97
C VAL A 129 -32.69 -3.76 1.26
N GLU A 130 -31.56 -3.31 0.75
CA GLU A 130 -30.24 -3.84 1.07
C GLU A 130 -29.24 -2.70 1.28
N LEU A 131 -28.13 -3.00 1.94
CA LEU A 131 -26.98 -2.11 2.00
C LEU A 131 -26.02 -2.50 0.88
N ASP A 132 -25.46 -1.50 0.22
CA ASP A 132 -24.37 -1.74 -0.71
C ASP A 132 -23.14 -2.34 0.00
N ILE A 133 -22.18 -2.80 -0.80
CA ILE A 133 -20.97 -3.47 -0.28
C ILE A 133 -20.11 -2.59 0.66
N ARG A 134 -20.34 -1.26 0.66
CA ARG A 134 -19.63 -0.31 1.51
C ARG A 134 -20.40 0.03 2.78
N GLY A 135 -21.70 -0.31 2.84
CA GLY A 135 -22.59 0.17 3.89
C GLY A 135 -22.78 1.69 3.83
N GLU A 136 -22.74 2.29 2.64
CA GLU A 136 -22.89 3.74 2.44
C GLU A 136 -24.13 4.10 1.62
N THR A 137 -24.75 3.10 0.98
CA THR A 137 -25.96 3.29 0.18
C THR A 137 -27.00 2.26 0.58
N ILE A 138 -28.21 2.74 0.85
CA ILE A 138 -29.40 1.88 0.94
C ILE A 138 -29.97 1.75 -0.46
N VAL A 139 -30.03 0.52 -0.95
CA VAL A 139 -30.61 0.17 -2.24
C VAL A 139 -32.03 -0.32 -1.99
N TYR A 140 -33.00 0.39 -2.54
CA TYR A 140 -34.40 0.00 -2.50
C TYR A 140 -34.78 -0.70 -3.80
N HIS A 141 -35.30 -1.91 -3.69
CA HIS A 141 -35.78 -2.71 -4.80
C HIS A 141 -37.31 -2.73 -4.79
N ALA A 142 -37.90 -2.48 -5.95
CA ALA A 142 -39.30 -2.73 -6.25
C ALA A 142 -39.41 -3.49 -7.58
N ILE A 143 -40.60 -3.98 -7.90
CA ILE A 143 -40.84 -4.76 -9.13
C ILE A 143 -40.38 -3.95 -10.35
N GLY A 144 -39.32 -4.44 -11.01
CA GLY A 144 -38.76 -3.86 -12.24
C GLY A 144 -37.97 -2.56 -12.07
N ARG A 145 -37.69 -2.10 -10.83
CA ARG A 145 -36.99 -0.84 -10.60
C ARG A 145 -36.26 -0.77 -9.27
N THR A 146 -35.18 -0.02 -9.24
CA THR A 146 -34.33 0.19 -8.07
C THR A 146 -34.18 1.68 -7.81
N ALA A 147 -34.11 2.09 -6.54
CA ALA A 147 -33.76 3.46 -6.16
C ALA A 147 -32.65 3.43 -5.12
N TYR A 148 -31.85 4.50 -5.09
CA TYR A 148 -30.67 4.58 -4.23
C TYR A 148 -30.82 5.75 -3.27
N VAL A 149 -30.46 5.52 -2.01
CA VAL A 149 -30.43 6.56 -0.99
C VAL A 149 -29.10 6.47 -0.27
N SER A 150 -28.35 7.56 -0.25
CA SER A 150 -27.15 7.68 0.55
C SER A 150 -27.47 7.63 2.04
N TRP A 151 -26.69 6.85 2.76
CA TRP A 151 -26.74 6.73 4.21
C TRP A 151 -25.32 6.75 4.78
N THR A 152 -25.11 7.44 5.89
CA THR A 152 -23.78 7.52 6.52
C THR A 152 -23.86 7.12 7.99
N TYR A 153 -23.24 5.98 8.32
CA TYR A 153 -23.08 5.57 9.72
C TYR A 153 -22.11 6.51 10.48
N THR A 154 -21.04 6.95 9.81
CA THR A 154 -19.98 7.80 10.40
C THR A 154 -20.44 9.20 10.79
N GLN A 155 -21.55 9.69 10.22
CA GLN A 155 -22.10 11.02 10.52
C GLN A 155 -23.34 10.96 11.43
N GLY A 156 -23.48 9.88 12.21
CA GLY A 156 -24.58 9.69 13.15
C GLY A 156 -25.83 9.10 12.50
N HIS A 157 -25.66 8.10 11.63
CA HIS A 157 -26.76 7.37 10.98
C HIS A 157 -27.70 8.27 10.16
N ARG A 158 -27.12 9.17 9.34
CA ARG A 158 -27.89 10.11 8.51
C ARG A 158 -28.36 9.46 7.23
N LEU A 159 -29.61 9.70 6.86
CA LEU A 159 -30.21 9.28 5.60
C LEU A 159 -30.60 10.53 4.80
N TYR A 160 -30.14 10.64 3.54
CA TYR A 160 -30.24 11.89 2.77
C TYR A 160 -31.34 11.81 1.72
N ARG A 161 -32.42 12.56 1.92
CA ARG A 161 -33.53 12.66 0.98
C ARG A 161 -33.08 13.20 -0.38
N SER A 162 -32.19 14.18 -0.39
CA SER A 162 -31.59 14.79 -1.58
C SER A 162 -30.87 13.81 -2.50
N SER A 163 -30.43 12.65 -1.99
CA SER A 163 -29.80 11.60 -2.82
C SER A 163 -30.81 10.76 -3.60
N LEU A 164 -32.09 10.80 -3.23
CA LEU A 164 -33.16 10.04 -3.86
C LEU A 164 -33.80 10.84 -4.99
N THR A 165 -33.17 10.80 -6.18
CA THR A 165 -33.57 11.63 -7.31
C THR A 165 -34.22 10.85 -8.45
N GLU A 166 -33.91 9.57 -8.59
CA GLU A 166 -34.26 8.78 -9.79
C GLU A 166 -34.58 7.32 -9.45
N TRP A 167 -35.42 6.71 -10.29
CA TRP A 167 -35.51 5.27 -10.46
C TRP A 167 -34.47 4.80 -11.46
N PHE A 168 -33.91 3.63 -11.21
CA PHE A 168 -33.12 2.85 -12.15
C PHE A 168 -33.91 1.63 -12.60
N ASP A 169 -34.03 1.42 -13.91
CA ASP A 169 -34.53 0.19 -14.53
C ASP A 169 -33.32 -0.71 -14.87
N PRO A 170 -33.14 -1.85 -14.19
CA PRO A 170 -32.02 -2.75 -14.45
C PRO A 170 -32.09 -3.46 -15.81
N GLU A 171 -33.28 -3.75 -16.33
CA GLU A 171 -33.47 -4.46 -17.60
C GLU A 171 -33.19 -3.52 -18.78
N GLY A 172 -33.78 -2.33 -18.74
CA GLY A 172 -33.57 -1.29 -19.74
C GLY A 172 -32.27 -0.50 -19.58
N ARG A 173 -31.61 -0.61 -18.42
CA ARG A 173 -30.44 0.19 -17.99
C ARG A 173 -30.68 1.70 -18.15
N ARG A 174 -31.82 2.17 -17.67
CA ARG A 174 -32.27 3.57 -17.81
C ARG A 174 -32.61 4.19 -16.47
N TRP A 175 -32.45 5.51 -16.42
CA TRP A 175 -32.80 6.33 -15.26
C TRP A 175 -34.07 7.12 -15.55
N PHE A 176 -34.95 7.22 -14.56
CA PHE A 176 -36.20 7.96 -14.63
C PHE A 176 -36.30 8.91 -13.45
N PRO A 177 -36.50 10.22 -13.67
CA PRO A 177 -36.58 11.18 -12.57
C PRO A 177 -37.77 10.89 -11.66
N LEU A 178 -37.54 10.95 -10.36
CA LEU A 178 -38.59 10.97 -9.35
C LEU A 178 -39.18 12.38 -9.26
N SER A 179 -40.51 12.46 -9.22
CA SER A 179 -41.15 13.70 -8.79
C SER A 179 -40.85 13.96 -7.31
N LYS A 180 -40.93 15.21 -6.86
CA LYS A 180 -40.71 15.57 -5.46
C LYS A 180 -41.64 14.78 -4.51
N GLU A 181 -42.93 14.74 -4.82
CA GLU A 181 -43.95 14.03 -4.04
C GLU A 181 -43.75 12.50 -4.04
N GLU A 182 -43.26 11.93 -5.15
CA GLU A 182 -42.94 10.51 -5.22
C GLU A 182 -41.68 10.20 -4.39
N GLY A 183 -40.63 11.01 -4.52
CA GLY A 183 -39.42 10.84 -3.74
C GLY A 183 -39.64 10.99 -2.24
N ASP A 184 -40.52 11.91 -1.80
CA ASP A 184 -40.82 12.10 -0.36
C ASP A 184 -41.54 10.87 0.22
N ARG A 185 -42.52 10.32 -0.53
CA ARG A 185 -43.22 9.09 -0.15
C ARG A 185 -42.29 7.88 -0.13
N LEU A 186 -41.42 7.78 -1.14
CA LEU A 186 -40.47 6.70 -1.26
C LEU A 186 -39.42 6.75 -0.15
N PHE A 187 -38.89 7.94 0.16
CA PHE A 187 -37.93 8.15 1.24
C PHE A 187 -38.47 7.70 2.60
N ALA A 188 -39.70 8.11 2.94
CA ALA A 188 -40.36 7.67 4.18
C ALA A 188 -40.55 6.14 4.23
N ARG A 189 -40.84 5.52 3.07
CA ARG A 189 -40.96 4.06 2.96
C ARG A 189 -39.60 3.36 3.15
N ILE A 190 -38.54 3.87 2.51
CA ILE A 190 -37.17 3.34 2.63
C ILE A 190 -36.68 3.44 4.07
N ALA A 191 -36.82 4.60 4.72
CA ALA A 191 -36.44 4.79 6.12
C ALA A 191 -37.14 3.79 7.05
N ARG A 192 -38.43 3.50 6.81
CA ARG A 192 -39.18 2.51 7.57
C ARG A 192 -38.66 1.08 7.34
N LEU A 193 -38.41 0.71 6.09
CA LEU A 193 -37.96 -0.64 5.73
C LEU A 193 -36.51 -0.91 6.12
N ALA A 194 -35.66 0.11 6.12
CA ALA A 194 -34.25 -0.03 6.46
C ALA A 194 -33.97 0.03 7.96
N ARG A 195 -34.97 0.37 8.79
CA ARG A 195 -34.79 0.45 10.25
C ARG A 195 -34.28 -0.86 10.88
N PRO A 196 -34.64 -2.06 10.38
CA PRO A 196 -34.05 -3.30 10.88
C PRO A 196 -32.67 -3.62 10.31
N LEU A 197 -32.24 -2.97 9.21
CA LEU A 197 -30.90 -3.16 8.63
C LEU A 197 -29.80 -2.43 9.41
N VAL A 198 -30.18 -1.43 10.20
CA VAL A 198 -29.26 -0.65 11.01
C VAL A 198 -29.76 -0.74 12.46
N ASP A 199 -28.91 -1.17 13.39
CA ASP A 199 -29.27 -1.31 14.82
C ASP A 199 -29.33 0.08 15.52
N SER A 200 -29.99 1.05 14.89
CA SER A 200 -29.98 2.48 15.24
C SER A 200 -31.13 3.23 14.60
N ASP A 201 -31.51 4.37 15.18
CA ASP A 201 -32.48 5.29 14.59
C ASP A 201 -31.82 6.18 13.53
N PHE A 202 -32.53 6.41 12.41
CA PHE A 202 -32.06 7.32 11.36
C PHE A 202 -32.24 8.78 11.76
N ILE A 203 -31.22 9.60 11.45
CA ILE A 203 -31.39 11.05 11.31
C ILE A 203 -31.77 11.34 9.86
N LEU A 204 -33.04 11.68 9.63
CA LEU A 204 -33.53 12.05 8.31
C LEU A 204 -33.03 13.45 7.94
N CYS A 205 -32.32 13.55 6.83
CA CYS A 205 -31.79 14.80 6.28
C CYS A 205 -32.48 15.10 4.95
N ASP A 206 -32.70 16.39 4.67
CA ASP A 206 -33.23 16.85 3.39
C ASP A 206 -32.22 16.73 2.24
#